data_AF-A0A182QFI7-F1
#
_entry.id   AF-A0A182QFI7-F1
#
_cell.length_a   1.000
_cell.length_b   1.000
_cell.length_c   1.000
_cell.angle_alpha   90.00
_cell.angle_beta   90.00
_cell.angle_gamma   90.00
#
_symmetry.space_group_name_H-M   'P 1'
#
loop_
_entity.id
_entity.type
_entity.pdbx_description
1 polymer ?
#
loop_
_entity_poly.entity_id
_entity_poly.type
_entity_poly.pdbx_seq_one_letter_code
_entity_poly.pdbx_strand_id
1 'polypeptide(L)'
;MQERSLELVAKNVQSIDADYLDAVVRYYTALFLCQTLRSKKMLSIELGKVVLHINDKLQHQSSEWDIIPILCELLLSHRRIAETVQTLWTLQKLLVHHQYRTGHIWYYAICMDVLLDTSCCVESYRRCENFYFKNRESFLAQRDTFASARLFANLWLWCVRYGAWVAADNWLELMREYFSLSVHDSTINIHTAIRIIEGMVLTLIYHIEARNTTQTRRVRAEIETLLGNVGQALSVNRNHVARFELMRIYYRQVVAPDRGSSACRRQLAAAAKRAQRRNDHLCHDHIQHTAKFWHRELPPALETFWLDHAAGSNQSDGASQSQSFNAGSPFGISNEQLYDYASCILNHERIYPYSMPLPLVPMNE
;
A
#
# COMPACT_ATOMS: atom_id res chain seq x y z
N MET A 1 5.91 24.33 22.09
CA MET A 1 7.36 24.59 22.20
C MET A 1 8.15 23.91 21.07
N GLN A 2 7.82 22.65 20.69
CA GLN A 2 8.44 21.92 19.57
C GLN A 2 8.17 22.51 18.17
N GLU A 3 6.94 22.91 17.83
CA GLU A 3 6.65 23.53 16.51
C GLU A 3 7.45 24.81 16.26
N ARG A 4 7.51 25.69 17.28
CA ARG A 4 8.26 26.94 17.25
C ARG A 4 9.76 26.74 17.09
N SER A 5 10.31 25.61 17.53
CA SER A 5 11.74 25.29 17.37
C SER A 5 12.03 24.73 15.97
N LEU A 6 11.12 23.94 15.40
CA LEU A 6 11.23 23.42 14.03
C LEU A 6 11.15 24.54 12.97
N GLU A 7 10.25 25.50 13.16
CA GLU A 7 10.16 26.68 12.28
C GLU A 7 11.40 27.57 12.36
N LEU A 8 12.03 27.68 13.55
CA LEU A 8 13.23 28.48 13.76
C LEU A 8 14.45 27.86 13.08
N VAL A 9 14.56 26.52 13.11
CA VAL A 9 15.57 25.78 12.36
C VAL A 9 15.37 25.97 10.86
N ALA A 10 14.14 25.80 10.34
CA ALA A 10 13.83 25.98 8.92
C ALA A 10 14.15 27.40 8.41
N LYS A 11 13.94 28.43 9.24
CA LYS A 11 14.22 29.83 8.87
C LYS A 11 15.70 30.21 8.87
N ASN A 12 16.53 29.55 9.68
CA ASN A 12 17.96 29.90 9.84
C ASN A 12 18.91 29.07 8.97
N VAL A 13 18.39 28.17 8.11
CA VAL A 13 19.19 27.26 7.27
C VAL A 13 20.18 28.00 6.36
N GLN A 14 19.90 29.23 5.92
CA GLN A 14 20.78 29.96 4.99
C GLN A 14 22.08 30.49 5.62
N SER A 15 22.19 30.53 6.95
CA SER A 15 23.36 31.07 7.66
C SER A 15 24.18 30.00 8.39
N ILE A 16 23.90 28.72 8.16
CA ILE A 16 24.48 27.59 8.88
C ILE A 16 25.39 26.81 7.92
N ASP A 17 26.55 26.40 8.43
CA ASP A 17 27.52 25.54 7.74
C ASP A 17 26.87 24.24 7.23
N ALA A 18 27.23 23.82 6.01
CA ALA A 18 26.66 22.66 5.33
C ALA A 18 26.89 21.35 6.12
N ASP A 19 28.04 21.21 6.77
CA ASP A 19 28.37 20.03 7.59
C ASP A 19 27.45 19.94 8.83
N TYR A 20 27.12 21.09 9.43
CA TYR A 20 26.18 21.16 10.54
C TYR A 20 24.76 20.82 10.10
N LEU A 21 24.34 21.27 8.92
CA LEU A 21 23.03 20.96 8.35
C LEU A 21 22.90 19.47 7.99
N ASP A 22 23.96 18.83 7.47
CA ASP A 22 24.00 17.38 7.23
C ASP A 22 23.85 16.59 8.54
N ALA A 23 24.59 16.97 9.59
CA ALA A 23 24.45 16.33 10.90
C ALA A 23 23.03 16.47 11.48
N VAL A 24 22.42 17.65 11.32
CA VAL A 24 21.04 17.91 11.74
C VAL A 24 20.06 17.02 10.96
N VAL A 25 20.21 16.90 9.64
CA VAL A 25 19.28 16.11 8.82
C VAL A 25 19.34 14.62 9.14
N ARG A 26 20.53 14.08 9.39
CA ARG A 26 20.71 12.69 9.86
C ARG A 26 20.05 12.47 11.22
N TYR A 27 20.19 13.42 12.15
CA TYR A 27 19.54 13.34 13.47
C TYR A 27 18.02 13.33 13.35
N TYR A 28 17.44 14.24 12.56
CA TYR A 28 15.99 14.28 12.32
C TYR A 28 15.49 13.04 11.58
N THR A 29 16.29 12.47 10.67
CA THR A 29 15.98 11.20 10.00
C THR A 29 15.94 10.03 10.98
N ALA A 30 16.93 9.93 11.89
CA ALA A 30 16.93 8.90 12.92
C ALA A 30 15.72 9.03 13.86
N LEU A 31 15.36 10.26 14.25
CA LEU A 31 14.14 10.52 15.03
C LEU A 31 12.88 10.10 14.28
N PHE A 32 12.77 10.48 13.00
CA PHE A 32 11.66 10.10 12.13
C PHE A 32 11.45 8.58 12.11
N LEU A 33 12.52 7.82 11.85
CA LEU A 33 12.47 6.36 11.83
C LEU A 33 12.08 5.78 13.20
N CYS A 34 12.69 6.27 14.28
CA CYS A 34 12.38 5.81 15.64
C CYS A 34 10.91 6.06 16.03
N GLN A 35 10.35 7.23 15.68
CA GLN A 35 8.96 7.55 15.96
C GLN A 35 8.00 6.74 15.08
N THR A 36 8.39 6.44 13.84
CA THR A 36 7.64 5.58 12.92
C THR A 36 7.51 4.17 13.50
N LEU A 37 8.61 3.57 13.96
CA LEU A 37 8.60 2.25 14.62
C LEU A 37 7.67 2.21 15.84
N ARG A 38 7.57 3.32 16.57
CA ARG A 38 6.68 3.48 17.73
C ARG A 38 5.24 3.82 17.36
N SER A 39 4.92 3.90 16.06
CA SER A 39 3.61 4.29 15.53
C SER A 39 3.16 5.68 16.00
N LYS A 40 4.08 6.62 16.20
CA LYS A 40 3.79 8.03 16.48
C LYS A 40 3.60 8.78 15.16
N LYS A 41 2.55 8.41 14.41
CA LYS A 41 2.35 8.77 13.00
C LYS A 41 2.37 10.28 12.73
N MET A 42 1.56 11.07 13.43
CA MET A 42 1.55 12.54 13.28
C MET A 42 2.94 13.17 13.49
N LEU A 43 3.60 12.83 14.61
CA LEU A 43 4.95 13.34 14.88
C LEU A 43 5.95 12.91 13.80
N SER A 44 5.83 11.68 13.32
CA SER A 44 6.70 11.16 12.25
C SER A 44 6.46 11.92 10.95
N ILE A 45 5.21 12.24 10.59
CA ILE A 45 4.92 13.06 9.40
C ILE A 45 5.60 14.43 9.50
N GLU A 46 5.45 15.12 10.64
CA GLU A 46 6.05 16.45 10.82
C GLU A 46 7.59 16.38 10.79
N LEU A 47 8.20 15.36 11.41
CA LEU A 47 9.65 15.14 11.32
C LEU A 47 10.10 14.87 9.87
N GLY A 48 9.38 14.02 9.13
CA GLY A 48 9.69 13.72 7.74
C GLY A 48 9.62 14.95 6.83
N LYS A 49 8.62 15.83 7.05
CA LYS A 49 8.53 17.12 6.33
C LYS A 49 9.73 18.01 6.61
N VAL A 50 10.18 18.08 7.86
CA VAL A 50 11.37 18.86 8.25
C VAL A 50 12.62 18.30 7.57
N VAL A 51 12.81 16.98 7.55
CA VAL A 51 13.92 16.32 6.84
C VAL A 51 13.92 16.71 5.36
N LEU A 52 12.78 16.57 4.67
CA LEU A 52 12.69 16.93 3.24
C LEU A 52 12.96 18.42 3.00
N HIS A 53 12.49 19.30 3.89
CA HIS A 53 12.73 20.74 3.78
C HIS A 53 14.22 21.11 3.93
N ILE A 54 14.93 20.49 4.88
CA ILE A 54 16.37 20.71 5.06
C ILE A 54 17.15 20.15 3.87
N ASN A 55 16.79 18.95 3.37
CA ASN A 55 17.45 18.35 2.21
C ASN A 55 17.31 19.20 0.93
N ASP A 56 16.15 19.81 0.69
CA ASP A 56 15.93 20.74 -0.43
C ASP A 56 16.89 21.94 -0.38
N LYS A 57 17.19 22.44 0.83
CA LYS A 57 18.12 23.57 1.04
C LYS A 57 19.59 23.19 0.93
N LEU A 58 19.94 21.93 1.21
CA LEU A 58 21.30 21.40 1.05
C LEU A 58 21.71 21.18 -0.41
N GLN A 59 20.94 21.71 -1.38
CA GLN A 59 21.19 21.64 -2.82
C GLN A 59 21.65 20.24 -3.27
N HIS A 60 21.00 19.20 -2.75
CA HIS A 60 21.23 17.81 -3.13
C HIS A 60 22.55 17.18 -2.68
N GLN A 61 23.22 17.74 -1.66
CA GLN A 61 24.41 17.12 -1.05
C GLN A 61 24.04 15.98 -0.07
N SER A 62 22.86 16.07 0.57
CA SER A 62 22.35 15.02 1.46
C SER A 62 21.54 13.98 0.69
N SER A 63 21.86 12.71 0.94
CA SER A 63 21.25 11.53 0.31
C SER A 63 20.00 11.01 1.02
N GLU A 64 19.51 11.69 2.07
CA GLU A 64 18.42 11.20 2.94
C GLU A 64 17.02 11.31 2.30
N TRP A 65 16.89 11.09 1.00
CA TRP A 65 15.61 11.02 0.29
C TRP A 65 14.92 9.66 0.43
N ASP A 66 15.63 8.67 0.96
CA ASP A 66 15.14 7.31 1.24
C ASP A 66 14.00 7.29 2.29
N ILE A 67 13.72 8.42 2.96
CA ILE A 67 12.56 8.56 3.85
C ILE A 67 11.23 8.71 3.11
N ILE A 68 11.25 9.10 1.82
CA ILE A 68 10.04 9.43 1.05
C ILE A 68 9.01 8.28 1.05
N PRO A 69 9.38 7.00 0.78
CA PRO A 69 8.42 5.91 0.80
C PRO A 69 7.69 5.77 2.14
N ILE A 70 8.42 5.91 3.25
CA ILE A 70 7.85 5.84 4.59
C ILE A 70 6.93 7.04 4.85
N LEU A 71 7.33 8.24 4.43
CA LEU A 71 6.51 9.43 4.60
C LEU A 71 5.20 9.33 3.81
N CYS A 72 5.23 8.86 2.56
CA CYS A 72 4.05 8.63 1.74
C CYS A 72 3.08 7.64 2.41
N GLU A 73 3.60 6.55 2.98
CA GLU A 73 2.80 5.55 3.70
C GLU A 73 2.16 6.13 4.97
N LEU A 74 2.89 6.96 5.71
CA LEU A 74 2.38 7.66 6.88
C LEU A 74 1.28 8.66 6.51
N LEU A 75 1.50 9.49 5.49
CA LEU A 75 0.53 10.44 4.96
C LEU A 75 -0.75 9.73 4.51
N LEU A 76 -0.63 8.64 3.75
CA LEU A 76 -1.77 7.81 3.33
C LEU A 76 -2.51 7.26 4.54
N SER A 77 -1.81 6.73 5.54
CA SER A 77 -2.46 6.20 6.75
C SER A 77 -3.28 7.25 7.52
N HIS A 78 -2.94 8.53 7.33
CA HIS A 78 -3.65 9.68 7.86
C HIS A 78 -4.71 10.28 6.91
N ARG A 79 -5.00 9.64 5.77
CA ARG A 79 -5.89 10.14 4.72
C ARG A 79 -5.49 11.51 4.17
N ARG A 80 -4.20 11.74 3.93
CA ARG A 80 -3.67 12.97 3.33
C ARG A 80 -3.26 12.70 1.88
N ILE A 81 -4.22 12.41 1.00
CA ILE A 81 -3.95 11.91 -0.36
C ILE A 81 -3.25 12.98 -1.20
N ALA A 82 -3.70 14.24 -1.14
CA ALA A 82 -3.03 15.32 -1.87
C ALA A 82 -1.58 15.48 -1.47
N GLU A 83 -1.27 15.36 -0.17
CA GLU A 83 0.09 15.48 0.32
C GLU A 83 0.95 14.28 -0.07
N THR A 84 0.39 13.08 -0.13
CA THR A 84 1.07 11.91 -0.69
C THR A 84 1.42 12.15 -2.16
N VAL A 85 0.46 12.62 -2.98
CA VAL A 85 0.69 12.89 -4.41
C VAL A 85 1.68 14.04 -4.62
N GLN A 86 1.60 15.09 -3.81
CA GLN A 86 2.60 16.17 -3.82
C GLN A 86 4.00 15.65 -3.48
N THR A 87 4.12 14.74 -2.51
CA THR A 87 5.39 14.11 -2.14
C THR A 87 5.92 13.22 -3.27
N LEU A 88 5.04 12.51 -3.98
CA LEU A 88 5.39 11.74 -5.19
C LEU A 88 5.92 12.62 -6.32
N TRP A 89 5.33 13.80 -6.54
CA TRP A 89 5.84 14.76 -7.52
C TRP A 89 7.20 15.31 -7.11
N THR A 90 7.44 15.54 -5.82
CA THR A 90 8.78 15.87 -5.32
C THR A 90 9.78 14.77 -5.63
N LEU A 91 9.43 13.50 -5.36
CA LEU A 91 10.27 12.35 -5.74
C LEU A 91 10.57 12.36 -7.24
N GLN A 92 9.55 12.53 -8.08
CA GLN A 92 9.71 12.53 -9.54
C GLN A 92 10.67 13.63 -10.02
N LYS A 93 10.61 14.84 -9.44
CA LYS A 93 11.57 15.92 -9.74
C LYS A 93 13.00 15.53 -9.38
N LEU A 94 13.20 14.88 -8.23
CA LEU A 94 14.53 14.42 -7.81
C LEU A 94 15.11 13.36 -8.75
N LEU A 95 14.26 12.48 -9.29
CA LEU A 95 14.68 11.43 -10.23
C LEU A 95 15.18 11.99 -11.57
N VAL A 96 14.73 13.17 -11.98
CA VAL A 96 15.25 13.83 -13.19
C VAL A 96 16.69 14.31 -12.99
N HIS A 97 17.02 14.72 -11.76
CA HIS A 97 18.32 15.31 -11.42
C HIS A 97 19.34 14.28 -10.92
N HIS A 98 18.89 13.14 -10.40
CA HIS A 98 19.74 12.09 -9.86
C HIS A 98 19.55 10.77 -10.61
N GLN A 99 20.64 10.04 -10.88
CA GLN A 99 20.58 8.67 -11.42
C GLN A 99 20.09 7.64 -10.36
N TYR A 100 19.11 8.01 -9.54
CA TYR A 100 18.59 7.21 -8.44
C TYR A 100 17.57 6.19 -8.96
N ARG A 101 18.07 5.10 -9.54
CA ARG A 101 17.26 4.07 -10.22
C ARG A 101 16.19 3.44 -9.31
N THR A 102 16.49 3.21 -8.03
CA THR A 102 15.53 2.65 -7.06
C THR A 102 14.34 3.56 -6.82
N GLY A 103 14.53 4.88 -6.91
CA GLY A 103 13.44 5.83 -6.67
C GLY A 103 12.36 5.81 -7.76
N HIS A 104 12.69 5.44 -9.00
CA HIS A 104 11.65 5.18 -10.01
C HIS A 104 10.76 3.98 -9.63
N ILE A 105 11.35 2.93 -9.07
CA ILE A 105 10.57 1.77 -8.60
C ILE A 105 9.69 2.20 -7.43
N TRP A 106 10.22 2.96 -6.47
CA TRP A 106 9.42 3.51 -5.37
C TRP A 106 8.28 4.38 -5.86
N TYR A 107 8.50 5.23 -6.86
CA TYR A 107 7.44 6.06 -7.45
C TYR A 107 6.26 5.21 -7.92
N TYR A 108 6.50 4.21 -8.77
CA TYR A 108 5.44 3.33 -9.27
C TYR A 108 4.83 2.43 -8.17
N ALA A 109 5.66 1.95 -7.24
CA ALA A 109 5.19 1.15 -6.10
C ALA A 109 4.19 1.93 -5.24
N ILE A 110 4.50 3.19 -4.91
CA ILE A 110 3.64 4.05 -4.09
C ILE A 110 2.42 4.53 -4.89
N CYS A 111 2.54 4.79 -6.19
CA CYS A 111 1.35 5.06 -7.03
C CYS A 111 0.35 3.90 -6.96
N MET A 112 0.85 2.66 -6.98
CA MET A 112 0.03 1.47 -6.76
C MET A 112 -0.50 1.38 -5.31
N ASP A 113 0.25 1.80 -4.30
CA ASP A 113 -0.26 1.88 -2.92
C ASP A 113 -1.48 2.81 -2.86
N VAL A 114 -1.42 3.99 -3.49
CA VAL A 114 -2.55 4.94 -3.55
C VAL A 114 -3.76 4.29 -4.22
N LEU A 115 -3.57 3.68 -5.40
CA LEU A 115 -4.64 3.01 -6.14
C LEU A 115 -5.28 1.87 -5.34
N LEU A 116 -4.46 1.00 -4.75
CA LEU A 116 -4.93 -0.17 -4.01
C LEU A 116 -5.62 0.23 -2.70
N ASP A 117 -5.15 1.27 -2.01
CA ASP A 117 -5.72 1.66 -0.72
C ASP A 117 -6.92 2.61 -0.85
N THR A 118 -7.03 3.35 -1.96
CA THR A 118 -8.01 4.46 -2.04
C THR A 118 -8.90 4.44 -3.27
N SER A 119 -8.61 3.62 -4.28
CA SER A 119 -9.08 3.69 -5.68
C SER A 119 -8.59 4.89 -6.50
N CYS A 120 -7.95 5.88 -5.88
CA CYS A 120 -7.41 7.05 -6.57
C CYS A 120 -6.24 6.62 -7.47
N CYS A 121 -6.39 6.83 -8.78
CA CYS A 121 -5.38 6.52 -9.77
C CYS A 121 -4.43 7.71 -9.96
N VAL A 122 -3.16 7.54 -9.54
CA VAL A 122 -2.06 8.46 -9.90
C VAL A 122 -1.38 7.98 -11.17
N GLU A 123 -1.00 6.70 -11.19
CA GLU A 123 -0.55 5.96 -12.36
C GLU A 123 -1.41 4.70 -12.49
N SER A 124 -1.76 4.34 -13.73
CA SER A 124 -2.58 3.15 -13.97
C SER A 124 -1.76 1.87 -13.80
N TYR A 125 -2.43 0.76 -13.50
CA TYR A 125 -1.81 -0.56 -13.46
C TYR A 125 -0.94 -0.83 -14.71
N ARG A 126 -1.46 -0.50 -15.90
CA ARG A 126 -0.74 -0.69 -17.17
C ARG A 126 0.53 0.13 -17.28
N ARG A 127 0.55 1.36 -16.75
CA ARG A 127 1.77 2.19 -16.76
C ARG A 127 2.82 1.61 -15.82
N CYS A 128 2.42 1.13 -14.65
CA CYS A 128 3.29 0.43 -13.71
C CYS A 128 3.86 -0.88 -14.28
N GLU A 129 3.00 -1.69 -14.93
CA GLU A 129 3.39 -2.94 -15.60
C GLU A 129 4.37 -2.67 -16.76
N ASN A 130 4.03 -1.72 -17.63
CA ASN A 130 4.90 -1.35 -18.75
C ASN A 130 6.25 -0.80 -18.29
N PHE A 131 6.28 -0.07 -17.16
CA PHE A 131 7.51 0.37 -16.55
C PHE A 131 8.43 -0.81 -16.20
N TYR A 132 7.91 -1.87 -15.57
CA TYR A 132 8.70 -3.07 -15.30
C TYR A 132 9.25 -3.69 -16.58
N PHE A 133 8.40 -3.95 -17.58
CA PHE A 133 8.83 -4.63 -18.80
C PHE A 133 9.89 -3.84 -19.58
N LYS A 134 9.78 -2.51 -19.63
CA LYS A 134 10.78 -1.65 -20.28
C LYS A 134 12.10 -1.56 -19.53
N ASN A 135 12.11 -1.84 -18.22
CA ASN A 135 13.26 -1.63 -17.35
C ASN A 135 13.72 -2.90 -16.63
N ARG A 136 13.35 -4.09 -17.12
CA ARG A 136 13.57 -5.38 -16.43
C ARG A 136 15.01 -5.58 -15.94
N GLU A 137 16.00 -5.21 -16.75
CA GLU A 137 17.42 -5.31 -16.39
C GLU A 137 17.78 -4.47 -15.17
N SER A 138 17.12 -3.33 -14.97
CA SER A 138 17.35 -2.44 -13.82
C SER A 138 16.89 -3.06 -12.50
N PHE A 139 16.01 -4.06 -12.52
CA PHE A 139 15.56 -4.78 -11.31
C PHE A 139 16.54 -5.87 -10.87
N LEU A 140 17.34 -6.43 -11.79
CA LEU A 140 18.33 -7.46 -11.49
C LEU A 140 19.60 -6.90 -10.83
N ALA A 141 19.93 -5.64 -11.14
CA ALA A 141 21.17 -5.00 -10.68
C ALA A 141 21.07 -4.38 -9.26
N GLN A 142 19.94 -4.53 -8.55
CA GLN A 142 19.70 -3.83 -7.29
C GLN A 142 20.13 -4.66 -6.07
N ARG A 143 20.81 -3.98 -5.14
CA ARG A 143 21.18 -4.56 -3.84
C ARG A 143 20.05 -4.52 -2.82
N ASP A 144 19.22 -3.47 -2.87
CA ASP A 144 18.03 -3.35 -2.02
C ASP A 144 16.80 -3.83 -2.81
N THR A 145 16.19 -4.91 -2.32
CA THR A 145 15.03 -5.54 -2.96
C THR A 145 13.70 -4.98 -2.48
N PHE A 146 13.65 -4.09 -1.47
CA PHE A 146 12.38 -3.65 -0.87
C PHE A 146 11.46 -2.93 -1.86
N ALA A 147 12.03 -2.07 -2.71
CA ALA A 147 11.25 -1.34 -3.72
C ALA A 147 10.62 -2.30 -4.74
N SER A 148 11.42 -3.24 -5.24
CA SER A 148 11.01 -4.26 -6.20
C SER A 148 9.97 -5.20 -5.59
N ALA A 149 10.21 -5.70 -4.38
CA ALA A 149 9.27 -6.55 -3.64
C ALA A 149 7.93 -5.84 -3.42
N ARG A 150 7.95 -4.54 -3.07
CA ARG A 150 6.71 -3.75 -2.92
C ARG A 150 5.98 -3.60 -4.25
N LEU A 151 6.68 -3.25 -5.34
CA LEU A 151 6.05 -3.10 -6.64
C LEU A 151 5.42 -4.42 -7.11
N PHE A 152 6.14 -5.54 -7.02
CA PHE A 152 5.64 -6.85 -7.43
C PHE A 152 4.46 -7.30 -6.57
N ALA A 153 4.52 -7.13 -5.25
CA ALA A 153 3.39 -7.42 -4.37
C ALA A 153 2.15 -6.58 -4.73
N ASN A 154 2.34 -5.32 -5.11
CA ASN A 154 1.25 -4.44 -5.53
C ASN A 154 0.64 -4.83 -6.88
N LEU A 155 1.48 -5.13 -7.89
CA LEU A 155 1.01 -5.60 -9.20
C LEU A 155 0.29 -6.95 -9.07
N TRP A 156 0.83 -7.84 -8.26
CA TRP A 156 0.20 -9.12 -7.92
C TRP A 156 -1.15 -8.94 -7.24
N LEU A 157 -1.22 -8.14 -6.16
CA LEU A 157 -2.46 -7.90 -5.43
C LEU A 157 -3.54 -7.28 -6.32
N TRP A 158 -3.16 -6.36 -7.21
CA TRP A 158 -4.08 -5.80 -8.20
C TRP A 158 -4.68 -6.90 -9.08
N CYS A 159 -3.85 -7.80 -9.61
CA CYS A 159 -4.31 -8.92 -10.46
C CYS A 159 -5.25 -9.85 -9.69
N VAL A 160 -4.91 -10.19 -8.45
CA VAL A 160 -5.70 -11.08 -7.59
C VAL A 160 -7.07 -10.44 -7.29
N ARG A 161 -7.11 -9.16 -6.92
CA ARG A 161 -8.38 -8.45 -6.67
C ARG A 161 -9.27 -8.39 -7.91
N TYR A 162 -8.66 -8.21 -9.09
CA TYR A 162 -9.35 -8.14 -10.37
C TYR A 162 -9.74 -9.53 -10.94
N GLY A 163 -9.17 -10.62 -10.41
CA GLY A 163 -9.38 -11.98 -10.93
C GLY A 163 -8.53 -12.34 -12.16
N ALA A 164 -7.47 -11.57 -12.45
CA ALA A 164 -6.53 -11.83 -13.54
C ALA A 164 -5.48 -12.89 -13.13
N TRP A 165 -5.92 -14.11 -12.83
CA TRP A 165 -5.09 -15.17 -12.22
C TRP A 165 -3.83 -15.53 -13.02
N VAL A 166 -3.91 -15.60 -14.34
CA VAL A 166 -2.74 -15.90 -15.21
C VAL A 166 -1.66 -14.83 -15.07
N ALA A 167 -2.04 -13.55 -15.01
CA ALA A 167 -1.09 -12.46 -14.79
C ALA A 167 -0.56 -12.47 -13.35
N ALA A 168 -1.42 -12.79 -12.37
CA ALA A 168 -1.03 -12.91 -10.97
C ALA A 168 0.08 -13.97 -10.78
N ASP A 169 0.00 -15.12 -11.44
CA ASP A 169 1.02 -16.17 -11.31
C ASP A 169 2.43 -15.67 -11.69
N ASN A 170 2.55 -14.89 -12.77
CA ASN A 170 3.83 -14.29 -13.18
C ASN A 170 4.39 -13.33 -12.12
N TRP A 171 3.54 -12.49 -11.53
CA TRP A 171 3.97 -11.56 -10.47
C TRP A 171 4.30 -12.28 -9.17
N LEU A 172 3.62 -13.38 -8.86
CA LEU A 172 3.87 -14.19 -7.67
C LEU A 172 5.27 -14.81 -7.70
N GLU A 173 5.71 -15.31 -8.86
CA GLU A 173 7.07 -15.85 -9.03
C GLU A 173 8.14 -14.80 -8.76
N LEU A 174 8.01 -13.62 -9.39
CA LEU A 174 8.93 -12.50 -9.17
C LEU A 174 8.89 -12.00 -7.72
N MET A 175 7.71 -11.88 -7.13
CA MET A 175 7.57 -11.43 -5.75
C MET A 175 8.28 -12.39 -4.78
N ARG A 176 8.18 -13.72 -4.99
CA ARG A 176 8.82 -14.73 -4.15
C ARG A 176 10.35 -14.69 -4.21
N GLU A 177 10.93 -14.27 -5.34
CA GLU A 177 12.38 -14.12 -5.48
C GLU A 177 12.91 -12.91 -4.68
N TYR A 178 12.14 -11.82 -4.61
CA TYR A 178 12.60 -10.55 -4.02
C TYR A 178 12.16 -10.33 -2.57
N PHE A 179 11.08 -10.97 -2.13
CA PHE A 179 10.51 -10.75 -0.81
C PHE A 179 11.03 -11.75 0.24
N SER A 180 11.56 -11.21 1.33
CA SER A 180 11.84 -11.95 2.56
C SER A 180 11.46 -11.07 3.75
N LEU A 181 10.99 -11.66 4.85
CA LEU A 181 10.64 -10.92 6.07
C LEU A 181 11.43 -11.41 7.28
N SER A 182 12.02 -10.46 8.01
CA SER A 182 12.75 -10.60 9.26
C SER A 182 12.03 -9.89 10.42
N VAL A 183 12.35 -10.27 11.66
CA VAL A 183 11.80 -9.65 12.88
C VAL A 183 12.20 -8.17 13.02
N HIS A 184 13.37 -7.80 12.49
CA HIS A 184 13.90 -6.44 12.59
C HIS A 184 13.71 -5.62 11.30
N ASP A 185 12.80 -6.04 10.43
CA ASP A 185 12.60 -5.39 9.16
C ASP A 185 11.96 -4.00 9.25
N SER A 186 12.15 -3.26 8.16
CA SER A 186 11.60 -1.92 7.98
C SER A 186 10.07 -1.92 7.99
N THR A 187 9.48 -0.75 8.29
CA THR A 187 8.02 -0.57 8.24
C THR A 187 7.45 -0.90 6.86
N ILE A 188 8.21 -0.56 5.82
CA ILE A 188 7.83 -0.80 4.43
C ILE A 188 7.72 -2.29 4.16
N ASN A 189 8.70 -3.09 4.59
CA ASN A 189 8.67 -4.52 4.31
C ASN A 189 7.55 -5.25 5.07
N ILE A 190 7.27 -4.81 6.30
CA ILE A 190 6.10 -5.31 7.07
C ILE A 190 4.79 -5.00 6.35
N HIS A 191 4.64 -3.79 5.79
CA HIS A 191 3.44 -3.47 5.03
C HIS A 191 3.36 -4.24 3.71
N THR A 192 4.49 -4.51 3.03
CA THR A 192 4.53 -5.45 1.89
C THR A 192 4.00 -6.82 2.30
N ALA A 193 4.44 -7.36 3.44
CA ALA A 193 3.97 -8.65 3.96
C ALA A 193 2.45 -8.68 4.21
N ILE A 194 1.87 -7.59 4.74
CA ILE A 194 0.44 -7.46 4.99
C ILE A 194 -0.36 -7.47 3.68
N ARG A 195 0.15 -6.82 2.63
CA ARG A 195 -0.45 -6.88 1.28
C ARG A 195 -0.40 -8.28 0.70
N ILE A 196 0.73 -8.98 0.92
CA ILE A 196 0.87 -10.38 0.52
C ILE A 196 -0.19 -11.24 1.20
N ILE A 197 -0.39 -11.07 2.51
CA ILE A 197 -1.45 -11.78 3.25
C ILE A 197 -2.83 -11.52 2.64
N GLU A 198 -3.16 -10.27 2.29
CA GLU A 198 -4.44 -9.96 1.65
C GLU A 198 -4.66 -10.77 0.36
N GLY A 199 -3.69 -10.71 -0.57
CA GLY A 199 -3.79 -11.44 -1.83
C GLY A 199 -3.80 -12.95 -1.63
N MET A 200 -3.13 -13.46 -0.60
CA MET A 200 -3.14 -14.90 -0.28
C MET A 200 -4.50 -15.32 0.27
N VAL A 201 -5.16 -14.49 1.08
CA VAL A 201 -6.53 -14.75 1.54
C VAL A 201 -7.50 -14.78 0.37
N LEU A 202 -7.36 -13.86 -0.60
CA LEU A 202 -8.17 -13.87 -1.82
C LEU A 202 -7.90 -15.12 -2.68
N THR A 203 -6.64 -15.53 -2.81
CA THR A 203 -6.24 -16.75 -3.50
C THR A 203 -6.79 -18.00 -2.79
N LEU A 204 -6.84 -17.99 -1.46
CA LEU A 204 -7.46 -19.04 -0.66
C LEU A 204 -8.96 -19.14 -0.95
N ILE A 205 -9.67 -18.01 -1.03
CA ILE A 205 -11.10 -17.98 -1.41
C ILE A 205 -11.30 -18.61 -2.78
N TYR A 206 -10.49 -18.21 -3.77
CA TYR A 206 -10.53 -18.79 -5.12
C TYR A 206 -10.38 -20.31 -5.11
N HIS A 207 -9.44 -20.86 -4.34
CA HIS A 207 -9.25 -22.31 -4.24
C HIS A 207 -10.35 -23.02 -3.46
N ILE A 208 -10.95 -22.40 -2.43
CA ILE A 208 -12.12 -22.92 -1.72
C ILE A 208 -13.29 -23.05 -2.69
N GLU A 209 -13.57 -22.00 -3.47
CA GLU A 209 -14.66 -21.99 -4.44
C GLU A 209 -14.44 -23.00 -5.57
N ALA A 210 -13.20 -23.15 -6.03
CA ALA A 210 -12.80 -24.18 -6.98
C ALA A 210 -12.76 -25.61 -6.37
N ARG A 211 -13.03 -25.77 -5.07
CA ARG A 211 -12.96 -27.04 -4.33
C ARG A 211 -11.60 -27.74 -4.45
N ASN A 212 -10.52 -26.97 -4.61
CA ASN A 212 -9.16 -27.48 -4.70
C ASN A 212 -8.57 -27.65 -3.29
N THR A 213 -8.85 -28.79 -2.67
CA THR A 213 -8.47 -29.07 -1.27
C THR A 213 -6.96 -29.06 -1.06
N THR A 214 -6.17 -29.54 -2.02
CA THR A 214 -4.70 -29.55 -1.95
C THR A 214 -4.15 -28.13 -1.92
N GLN A 215 -4.57 -27.26 -2.85
CA GLN A 215 -4.11 -25.86 -2.86
C GLN A 215 -4.66 -25.07 -1.67
N THR A 216 -5.91 -25.34 -1.25
CA THR A 216 -6.51 -24.74 -0.05
C THR A 216 -5.62 -24.99 1.17
N ARG A 217 -5.20 -26.25 1.42
CA ARG A 217 -4.33 -26.59 2.56
C ARG A 217 -2.96 -25.93 2.45
N ARG A 218 -2.37 -25.92 1.25
CA ARG A 218 -1.06 -25.31 1.01
C ARG A 218 -1.08 -23.81 1.29
N VAL A 219 -1.98 -23.07 0.64
CA VAL A 219 -2.08 -21.61 0.78
C VAL A 219 -2.40 -21.23 2.23
N ARG A 220 -3.26 -22.01 2.90
CA ARG A 220 -3.55 -21.81 4.32
C ARG A 220 -2.30 -21.90 5.20
N ALA A 221 -1.47 -22.93 5.01
CA ALA A 221 -0.23 -23.09 5.75
C ALA A 221 0.74 -21.92 5.50
N GLU A 222 0.88 -21.50 4.23
CA GLU A 222 1.71 -20.34 3.87
C GLU A 222 1.20 -19.04 4.54
N ILE A 223 -0.13 -18.82 4.59
CA ILE A 223 -0.73 -17.67 5.30
C ILE A 223 -0.41 -17.71 6.79
N GLU A 224 -0.60 -18.86 7.45
CA GLU A 224 -0.37 -19.01 8.89
C GLU A 224 1.10 -18.75 9.26
N THR A 225 2.05 -19.23 8.44
CA THR A 225 3.48 -18.90 8.59
C THR A 225 3.71 -17.39 8.47
N LEU A 226 3.20 -16.75 7.41
CA LEU A 226 3.42 -15.32 7.19
C LEU A 226 2.76 -14.45 8.27
N LEU A 227 1.56 -14.82 8.74
CA LEU A 227 0.91 -14.18 9.90
C LEU A 227 1.79 -14.27 11.15
N GLY A 228 2.43 -15.42 11.40
CA GLY A 228 3.38 -15.59 12.50
C GLY A 228 4.57 -14.64 12.38
N ASN A 229 5.20 -14.59 11.21
CA ASN A 229 6.37 -13.75 10.94
C ASN A 229 6.04 -12.25 11.08
N VAL A 230 4.91 -11.80 10.52
CA VAL A 230 4.44 -10.41 10.69
C VAL A 230 4.14 -10.11 12.16
N GLY A 231 3.53 -11.04 12.89
CA GLY A 231 3.30 -10.90 14.32
C GLY A 231 4.59 -10.67 15.12
N GLN A 232 5.66 -11.40 14.79
CA GLN A 232 6.98 -11.20 15.40
C GLN A 232 7.58 -9.85 15.03
N ALA A 233 7.57 -9.46 13.75
CA ALA A 233 8.10 -8.15 13.32
C ALA A 233 7.35 -6.98 13.98
N LEU A 234 6.02 -7.10 14.15
CA LEU A 234 5.20 -6.09 14.81
C LEU A 234 5.44 -5.94 16.32
N SER A 235 6.13 -6.91 16.94
CA SER A 235 6.56 -6.78 18.33
C SER A 235 7.60 -5.66 18.51
N VAL A 236 8.43 -5.44 17.47
CA VAL A 236 9.46 -4.41 17.39
C VAL A 236 8.91 -3.15 16.72
N ASN A 237 8.28 -3.30 15.56
CA ASN A 237 7.76 -2.20 14.76
C ASN A 237 6.24 -2.15 14.80
N ARG A 238 5.67 -1.20 15.53
CA ARG A 238 4.22 -1.15 15.76
C ARG A 238 3.43 -0.42 14.67
N ASN A 239 4.06 0.07 13.59
CA ASN A 239 3.40 1.00 12.66
C ASN A 239 2.14 0.41 11.98
N HIS A 240 2.14 -0.90 11.66
CA HIS A 240 1.07 -1.57 10.92
C HIS A 240 0.16 -2.48 11.73
N VAL A 241 0.16 -2.37 13.06
CA VAL A 241 -0.66 -3.21 13.94
C VAL A 241 -2.15 -3.20 13.56
N ALA A 242 -2.69 -2.04 13.17
CA ALA A 242 -4.11 -1.92 12.81
C ALA A 242 -4.47 -2.67 11.52
N ARG A 243 -3.67 -2.50 10.46
CA ARG A 243 -3.86 -3.21 9.18
C ARG A 243 -3.70 -4.72 9.34
N PHE A 244 -2.69 -5.15 10.10
CA PHE A 244 -2.48 -6.57 10.40
C PHE A 244 -3.66 -7.19 11.15
N GLU A 245 -4.28 -6.44 12.08
CA GLU A 245 -5.47 -6.90 12.78
C GLU A 245 -6.66 -7.12 11.83
N LEU A 246 -6.89 -6.22 10.88
CA LEU A 246 -7.91 -6.40 9.84
C LEU A 246 -7.66 -7.68 9.03
N MET A 247 -6.42 -7.92 8.57
CA MET A 247 -6.08 -9.13 7.83
C MET A 247 -6.30 -10.42 8.64
N ARG A 248 -6.01 -10.40 9.95
CA ARG A 248 -6.29 -11.56 10.82
C ARG A 248 -7.78 -11.83 10.97
N ILE A 249 -8.60 -10.77 11.10
CA ILE A 249 -10.06 -10.92 11.13
C ILE A 249 -10.55 -11.48 9.80
N TYR A 250 -10.02 -10.96 8.68
CA TYR A 250 -10.38 -11.41 7.35
C TYR A 250 -10.06 -12.89 7.13
N TYR A 251 -8.82 -13.28 7.36
CA TYR A 251 -8.40 -14.68 7.27
C TYR A 251 -9.29 -15.60 8.13
N ARG A 252 -9.55 -15.23 9.39
CA ARG A 252 -10.42 -16.02 10.28
C ARG A 252 -11.82 -16.18 9.75
N GLN A 253 -12.41 -15.11 9.20
CA GLN A 253 -13.76 -15.17 8.66
C GLN A 253 -13.83 -16.06 7.40
N VAL A 254 -12.75 -16.18 6.63
CA VAL A 254 -12.64 -17.09 5.49
C VAL A 254 -12.53 -18.56 5.93
N VAL A 255 -11.67 -18.86 6.91
CA VAL A 255 -11.41 -20.26 7.33
C VAL A 255 -12.41 -20.82 8.34
N ALA A 256 -12.99 -19.96 9.17
CA ALA A 256 -13.91 -20.32 10.26
C ALA A 256 -15.01 -19.26 10.36
N PRO A 257 -15.96 -19.22 9.40
CA PRO A 257 -16.97 -18.18 9.32
C PRO A 257 -17.87 -18.17 10.57
N ASP A 258 -18.00 -17.00 11.21
CA ASP A 258 -18.96 -16.78 12.29
C ASP A 258 -20.39 -16.84 11.75
N ARG A 259 -21.06 -17.98 11.96
CA ARG A 259 -22.46 -18.19 11.55
C ARG A 259 -23.44 -17.24 12.24
N GLY A 260 -23.05 -16.64 13.37
CA GLY A 260 -23.88 -15.73 14.16
C GLY A 260 -23.70 -14.25 13.84
N SER A 261 -22.76 -13.87 12.96
CA SER A 261 -22.39 -12.51 12.51
C SER A 261 -21.98 -11.50 13.61
N SER A 262 -22.43 -11.68 14.85
CA SER A 262 -22.28 -10.75 15.96
C SER A 262 -20.88 -10.73 16.58
N ALA A 263 -20.13 -11.84 16.55
CA ALA A 263 -18.77 -11.85 17.07
C ALA A 263 -17.83 -11.15 16.10
N CYS A 264 -17.96 -11.45 14.81
CA CYS A 264 -17.20 -10.78 13.75
C CYS A 264 -17.44 -9.26 13.75
N ARG A 265 -18.69 -8.82 13.82
CA ARG A 265 -19.06 -7.39 13.91
C ARG A 265 -18.42 -6.70 15.11
N ARG A 266 -18.41 -7.34 16.29
CA ARG A 266 -17.74 -6.81 17.50
C ARG A 266 -16.22 -6.71 17.33
N GLN A 267 -15.60 -7.71 16.70
CA GLN A 267 -14.15 -7.70 16.43
C GLN A 267 -13.77 -6.55 15.49
N LEU A 268 -14.51 -6.36 14.38
CA LEU A 268 -14.31 -5.25 13.45
C LEU A 268 -14.50 -3.89 14.14
N ALA A 269 -15.57 -3.72 14.94
CA ALA A 269 -15.79 -2.48 15.68
C ALA A 269 -14.64 -2.17 16.67
N ALA A 270 -14.14 -3.19 17.36
CA ALA A 270 -13.00 -3.03 18.26
C ALA A 270 -11.70 -2.70 17.51
N ALA A 271 -11.45 -3.33 16.35
CA ALA A 271 -10.33 -3.01 15.48
C ALA A 271 -10.41 -1.58 14.94
N ALA A 272 -11.59 -1.13 14.48
CA ALA A 272 -11.80 0.23 14.00
C ALA A 272 -11.49 1.27 15.09
N LYS A 273 -11.91 1.01 16.33
CA LYS A 273 -11.61 1.88 17.49
C LYS A 273 -10.10 1.93 17.78
N ARG A 274 -9.40 0.80 17.67
CA ARG A 274 -7.94 0.73 17.83
C ARG A 274 -7.22 1.46 16.69
N ALA A 275 -7.64 1.29 15.44
CA ALA A 275 -7.09 2.02 14.30
C ALA A 275 -7.19 3.54 14.51
N GLN A 276 -8.37 4.02 14.91
CA GLN A 276 -8.60 5.43 15.20
C GLN A 276 -7.69 5.95 16.32
N ARG A 277 -7.56 5.22 17.44
CA ARG A 277 -6.66 5.60 18.55
C ARG A 277 -5.19 5.65 18.17
N ARG A 278 -4.80 4.94 17.11
CA ARG A 278 -3.44 4.92 16.57
C ARG A 278 -3.22 5.97 15.47
N ASN A 279 -4.26 6.74 15.17
CA ASN A 279 -4.32 7.65 14.02
C ASN A 279 -4.07 6.96 12.68
N ASP A 280 -4.56 5.73 12.51
CA ASP A 280 -4.62 5.06 11.20
C ASP A 280 -6.03 5.20 10.62
N HIS A 281 -6.33 6.41 10.15
CA HIS A 281 -7.67 6.77 9.65
C HIS A 281 -8.01 6.02 8.35
N LEU A 282 -7.01 5.76 7.51
CA LEU A 282 -7.22 4.96 6.30
C LEU A 282 -7.62 3.52 6.65
N CYS A 283 -6.90 2.87 7.57
CA CYS A 283 -7.28 1.54 8.04
C CYS A 283 -8.63 1.53 8.76
N HIS A 284 -8.97 2.60 9.50
CA HIS A 284 -10.28 2.75 10.12
C HIS A 284 -11.40 2.68 9.08
N ASP A 285 -11.27 3.44 7.99
CA ASP A 285 -12.25 3.45 6.91
C ASP A 285 -12.33 2.10 6.18
N HIS A 286 -11.20 1.44 5.96
CA HIS A 286 -11.18 0.07 5.39
C HIS A 286 -11.95 -0.92 6.25
N ILE A 287 -11.76 -0.87 7.58
CA ILE A 287 -12.50 -1.73 8.52
C ILE A 287 -14.00 -1.42 8.47
N GLN A 288 -14.39 -0.15 8.41
CA GLN A 288 -15.80 0.24 8.30
C GLN A 288 -16.43 -0.19 6.98
N HIS A 289 -15.74 -0.03 5.86
CA HIS A 289 -16.18 -0.48 4.54
C HIS A 289 -16.39 -1.99 4.54
N THR A 290 -15.40 -2.74 5.05
CA THR A 290 -15.47 -4.20 5.20
C THR A 290 -16.66 -4.63 6.05
N ALA A 291 -16.86 -3.97 7.19
CA ALA A 291 -17.98 -4.25 8.07
C ALA A 291 -19.31 -4.03 7.35
N LYS A 292 -19.49 -2.92 6.63
CA LYS A 292 -20.72 -2.67 5.87
C LYS A 292 -20.92 -3.69 4.76
N PHE A 293 -19.87 -4.02 4.02
CA PHE A 293 -19.93 -4.97 2.92
C PHE A 293 -20.34 -6.38 3.39
N TRP A 294 -19.69 -6.93 4.42
CA TRP A 294 -20.01 -8.27 4.93
C TRP A 294 -21.42 -8.39 5.52
N HIS A 295 -22.02 -7.27 5.91
CA HIS A 295 -23.38 -7.22 6.44
C HIS A 295 -24.42 -6.71 5.44
N ARG A 296 -24.04 -6.52 4.16
CA ARG A 296 -24.93 -6.02 3.09
C ARG A 296 -25.55 -4.65 3.41
N GLU A 297 -24.78 -3.81 4.10
CA GLU A 297 -25.13 -2.43 4.45
C GLU A 297 -24.46 -1.41 3.52
N LEU A 298 -23.66 -1.89 2.55
CA LEU A 298 -23.01 -1.06 1.55
C LEU A 298 -23.97 -0.80 0.37
N PRO A 299 -24.07 0.44 -0.15
CA PRO A 299 -24.76 0.67 -1.41
C PRO A 299 -24.14 -0.13 -2.56
N PRO A 300 -24.92 -0.72 -3.49
CA PRO A 300 -24.39 -1.55 -4.57
C PRO A 300 -23.29 -0.88 -5.40
N ALA A 301 -23.44 0.41 -5.69
CA ALA A 301 -22.45 1.19 -6.44
C ALA A 301 -21.08 1.27 -5.74
N LEU A 302 -21.01 1.09 -4.42
CA LEU A 302 -19.77 1.09 -3.66
C LEU A 302 -19.17 -0.32 -3.51
N GLU A 303 -19.93 -1.38 -3.77
CA GLU A 303 -19.43 -2.76 -3.67
C GLU A 303 -18.40 -3.03 -4.77
N THR A 304 -18.72 -2.61 -5.99
CA THR A 304 -17.90 -2.81 -7.19
C THR A 304 -17.04 -1.60 -7.55
N PHE A 305 -17.17 -0.46 -6.86
CA PHE A 305 -16.51 0.80 -7.25
C PHE A 305 -15.03 0.63 -7.56
N TRP A 306 -14.29 -0.06 -6.69
CA TRP A 306 -12.86 -0.30 -6.91
C TRP A 306 -12.61 -1.10 -8.19
N LEU A 307 -13.38 -2.16 -8.45
CA LEU A 307 -13.24 -2.96 -9.67
C LEU A 307 -13.55 -2.15 -10.93
N ASP A 308 -14.60 -1.33 -10.85
CA ASP A 308 -15.08 -0.53 -11.99
C ASP A 308 -14.09 0.59 -12.36
N HIS A 309 -13.36 1.14 -11.37
CA HIS A 309 -12.53 2.34 -11.55
C HIS A 309 -11.02 2.10 -11.41
N ALA A 310 -10.57 0.97 -10.90
CA ALA A 310 -9.13 0.64 -10.79
C ALA A 310 -8.58 -0.06 -12.04
N ALA A 311 -9.46 -0.47 -12.97
CA ALA A 311 -9.08 -1.20 -14.17
C ALA A 311 -8.42 -0.35 -15.25
N GLY A 312 -8.82 0.91 -15.36
CA GLY A 312 -8.36 1.85 -16.37
C GLY A 312 -8.60 1.38 -17.79
N SER A 313 -9.60 1.96 -18.46
CA SER A 313 -9.71 1.82 -19.91
C SER A 313 -8.57 2.61 -20.57
N ASN A 314 -7.81 1.95 -21.45
CA ASN A 314 -6.80 2.59 -22.27
C ASN A 314 -7.49 3.47 -23.33
N GLN A 315 -7.81 4.71 -23.00
CA GLN A 315 -7.98 5.73 -24.05
C GLN A 315 -6.60 6.22 -24.49
N SER A 316 -6.04 5.47 -25.44
CA SER A 316 -5.14 5.92 -26.51
C SER A 316 -4.02 6.91 -26.15
N ASP A 317 -2.89 6.38 -25.69
CA ASP A 317 -1.59 6.88 -26.14
C ASP A 317 -1.12 5.95 -27.26
N GLY A 318 -0.92 6.52 -28.45
CA GLY A 318 -0.61 5.79 -29.67
C GLY A 318 0.62 4.89 -29.56
N ALA A 319 0.52 3.75 -30.25
CA ALA A 319 1.57 2.79 -30.55
C ALA A 319 2.15 2.01 -29.36
N SER A 320 1.47 0.92 -28.99
CA SER A 320 2.08 -0.39 -28.66
C SER A 320 0.95 -1.43 -28.57
N GLN A 321 0.83 -2.30 -29.57
CA GLN A 321 -0.04 -3.47 -29.51
C GLN A 321 0.54 -4.46 -28.49
N SER A 322 -0.06 -4.52 -27.31
CA SER A 322 -0.02 -5.71 -26.45
C SER A 322 -1.45 -6.16 -26.20
N GLN A 323 -1.65 -7.48 -26.24
CA GLN A 323 -2.93 -8.14 -26.41
C GLN A 323 -3.98 -7.69 -25.39
N SER A 324 -5.15 -7.31 -25.90
CA SER A 324 -6.34 -6.93 -25.15
C SER A 324 -6.76 -8.03 -24.18
N PHE A 325 -6.96 -7.68 -22.92
CA PHE A 325 -7.66 -8.54 -21.96
C PHE A 325 -9.16 -8.42 -22.22
N ASN A 326 -9.70 -9.28 -23.08
CA ASN A 326 -11.14 -9.49 -23.15
C ASN A 326 -11.54 -10.46 -22.05
N ALA A 327 -11.87 -9.92 -20.87
CA ALA A 327 -12.72 -10.61 -19.91
C ALA A 327 -14.07 -9.88 -19.91
N GLY A 328 -15.05 -10.46 -20.61
CA GLY A 328 -16.41 -9.92 -20.65
C GLY A 328 -17.03 -9.95 -19.26
N SER A 329 -17.43 -8.78 -18.77
CA SER A 329 -18.48 -8.69 -17.74
C SER A 329 -19.81 -9.14 -18.36
N PRO A 330 -20.61 -9.99 -17.68
CA PRO A 330 -21.95 -10.36 -18.15
C PRO A 330 -22.97 -9.22 -18.00
N PHE A 331 -22.58 -8.08 -17.43
CA PHE A 331 -23.42 -6.90 -17.31
C PHE A 331 -22.75 -5.74 -18.02
N GLY A 332 -23.09 -5.57 -19.30
CA GLY A 332 -22.68 -4.42 -20.08
C GLY A 332 -23.38 -3.16 -19.61
N ILE A 333 -22.66 -2.28 -18.91
CA ILE A 333 -22.80 -0.82 -18.92
C ILE A 333 -21.38 -0.26 -18.83
N SER A 334 -20.91 0.34 -19.92
CA SER A 334 -19.64 1.05 -20.01
C SER A 334 -19.76 2.44 -19.38
N ASN A 335 -19.10 2.66 -18.24
CA ASN A 335 -18.67 3.99 -17.79
C ASN A 335 -17.28 3.81 -17.14
N GLU A 336 -16.33 3.36 -17.96
CA GLU A 336 -14.96 3.00 -17.56
C GLU A 336 -14.04 4.24 -17.46
N GLN A 337 -14.43 5.24 -16.68
CA GLN A 337 -13.54 6.36 -16.36
C GLN A 337 -12.75 6.05 -15.09
N LEU A 338 -11.43 6.18 -15.14
CA LEU A 338 -10.57 6.08 -13.96
C LEU A 338 -11.01 7.11 -12.90
N TYR A 339 -11.08 6.70 -11.64
CA TYR A 339 -11.16 7.65 -10.53
C TYR A 339 -9.77 8.25 -10.31
N ASP A 340 -9.43 9.24 -11.14
CA ASP A 340 -8.13 9.87 -11.17
C ASP A 340 -7.92 10.86 -10.00
N TYR A 341 -6.70 11.39 -9.90
CA TYR A 341 -6.35 12.34 -8.85
C TYR A 341 -7.21 13.60 -8.87
N ALA A 342 -7.55 14.14 -10.05
CA ALA A 342 -8.41 15.32 -10.15
C ALA A 342 -9.80 15.04 -9.57
N SER A 343 -10.40 13.90 -9.93
CA SER A 343 -11.67 13.43 -9.41
C SER A 343 -11.60 13.21 -7.89
N CYS A 344 -10.49 12.66 -7.39
CA CYS A 344 -10.26 12.47 -5.97
C CYS A 344 -10.28 13.78 -5.18
N ILE A 345 -9.62 14.82 -5.68
CA ILE A 345 -9.62 16.15 -5.05
C ILE A 345 -11.00 16.81 -5.11
N LEU A 346 -11.69 16.72 -6.26
CA LEU A 346 -13.06 17.24 -6.41
C LEU A 346 -14.04 16.56 -5.45
N ASN A 347 -13.79 15.31 -5.09
CA ASN A 347 -14.57 14.55 -4.11
C ASN A 347 -14.00 14.63 -2.69
N HIS A 348 -13.23 15.68 -2.36
CA HIS A 348 -12.68 15.92 -1.02
C HIS A 348 -11.85 14.76 -0.46
N GLU A 349 -11.01 14.15 -1.31
CA GLU A 349 -10.19 12.98 -0.96
C GLU A 349 -11.01 11.81 -0.40
N ARG A 350 -12.22 11.63 -0.94
CA ARG A 350 -13.03 10.46 -0.65
C ARG A 350 -12.35 9.22 -1.21
N ILE A 351 -12.31 8.19 -0.38
CA ILE A 351 -11.73 6.89 -0.74
C ILE A 351 -12.83 5.86 -0.96
N TYR A 352 -12.53 4.89 -1.81
CA TYR A 352 -13.39 3.76 -2.12
C TYR A 352 -12.58 2.47 -2.02
N PRO A 353 -12.49 1.87 -0.81
CA PRO A 353 -11.70 0.67 -0.58
C PRO A 353 -12.22 -0.52 -1.39
N TYR A 354 -11.34 -1.49 -1.63
CA TYR A 354 -11.74 -2.78 -2.18
C TYR A 354 -12.67 -3.52 -1.19
N SER A 355 -13.78 -4.02 -1.71
CA SER A 355 -14.76 -4.81 -0.95
C SER A 355 -14.25 -6.24 -0.78
N MET A 356 -13.62 -6.55 0.35
CA MET A 356 -13.03 -7.87 0.63
C MET A 356 -14.10 -8.98 0.66
N PRO A 357 -14.15 -9.90 -0.32
CA PRO A 357 -15.18 -10.93 -0.40
C PRO A 357 -15.00 -12.04 0.65
N LEU A 358 -16.08 -12.74 0.97
CA LEU A 358 -16.07 -14.01 1.71
C LEU A 358 -16.44 -15.15 0.76
N PRO A 359 -16.01 -16.40 1.00
CA PRO A 359 -16.39 -17.54 0.17
C PRO A 359 -17.90 -17.68 0.05
N LEU A 360 -18.39 -17.92 -1.18
CA LEU A 360 -19.81 -18.22 -1.42
C LEU A 360 -20.21 -19.61 -0.87
N VAL A 361 -19.27 -20.55 -0.82
CA VAL A 361 -19.45 -21.90 -0.29
C VAL A 361 -18.60 -22.06 0.97
N PRO A 362 -19.17 -22.50 2.11
CA PRO A 362 -18.38 -22.73 3.32
C PRO A 362 -17.34 -23.83 3.09
N MET A 363 -16.17 -23.69 3.72
CA MET A 363 -15.16 -24.73 3.75
C MET A 363 -15.74 -25.96 4.46
N ASN A 364 -15.95 -27.05 3.72
CA ASN A 364 -16.25 -28.35 4.31
C ASN A 364 -14.93 -28.99 4.75
N GLU A 365 -14.87 -29.44 6.01
CA GLU A 365 -13.69 -30.13 6.58
C GLU A 365 -13.36 -31.44 5.86
#